data_AF-A0A5E4JVT4-F1
#
_entry.id   AF-A0A5E4JVT4-F1
#
_cell.length_a   1.000
_cell.length_b   1.000
_cell.length_c   1.000
_cell.angle_alpha   90.00
_cell.angle_beta   90.00
_cell.angle_gamma   90.00
#
_symmetry.space_group_name_H-M   'P 1'
#
loop_
_entity.id
_entity.type
_entity.pdbx_description
1 polymer ?
#
loop_
_entity_poly.entity_id
_entity_poly.type
_entity_poly.pdbx_seq_one_letter_code
_entity_poly.pdbx_strand_id
1 'polypeptide(L)'
;MKTFKWWIEIVLTMNYLYSVGYHTYEESDYRQLCHERKFSQQEFEDIVTRTTAKIIKEYSKSERITFQDVLWSVVKELEKDGFQQASFAGKFHVFGWADIRDKKDWKSDREVLLNKLTDATKKPLQKRS
;
A
#
# COMPACT_ATOMS: atom_id res chain seq x y z
N MET A 1 -34.87 -28.01 29.02
CA MET A 1 -34.14 -26.75 28.74
C MET A 1 -32.97 -27.05 27.82
N LYS A 2 -33.01 -26.60 26.56
CA LYS A 2 -31.88 -26.72 25.61
C LYS A 2 -31.09 -25.41 25.65
N THR A 3 -29.87 -25.45 26.15
CA THR A 3 -28.94 -24.31 26.10
C THR A 3 -28.33 -24.21 24.71
N PHE A 4 -28.73 -23.20 23.94
CA PHE A 4 -28.12 -22.84 22.66
C PHE A 4 -26.78 -22.14 22.93
N LYS A 5 -25.68 -22.82 22.60
CA LYS A 5 -24.33 -22.27 22.64
C LYS A 5 -24.04 -21.61 21.28
N TRP A 6 -24.06 -20.29 21.24
CA TRP A 6 -23.57 -19.51 20.10
C TRP A 6 -22.05 -19.64 20.04
N TRP A 7 -21.53 -20.29 19.01
CA TRP A 7 -20.12 -20.21 18.65
C TRP A 7 -19.96 -19.02 17.70
N ILE A 8 -19.30 -17.97 18.17
CA ILE A 8 -18.77 -16.92 17.29
C ILE A 8 -17.47 -17.49 16.74
N GLU A 9 -17.51 -18.02 15.52
CA GLU A 9 -16.29 -18.29 14.77
C GLU A 9 -15.70 -16.94 14.35
N ILE A 10 -14.62 -16.54 15.03
CA ILE A 10 -13.77 -15.45 14.55
C ILE A 10 -13.02 -16.02 13.33
N VAL A 11 -13.59 -15.80 12.14
CA VAL A 11 -12.86 -16.04 10.89
C VAL A 11 -11.84 -14.93 10.76
N LEU A 12 -10.58 -15.22 11.10
CA LEU A 12 -9.46 -14.37 10.74
C LEU A 12 -9.29 -14.47 9.22
N THR A 13 -9.92 -13.55 8.48
CA THR A 13 -9.72 -13.46 7.03
C THR A 13 -8.28 -13.01 6.76
N MET A 14 -7.51 -13.87 6.10
CA MET A 14 -6.20 -13.50 5.57
C MET A 14 -6.40 -12.61 4.34
N ASN A 15 -5.97 -11.36 4.46
CA ASN A 15 -5.99 -10.41 3.36
C ASN A 15 -4.63 -10.41 2.65
N TYR A 16 -4.64 -10.64 1.34
CA TYR A 16 -3.46 -10.56 0.49
C TYR A 16 -3.29 -9.12 0.00
N LEU A 17 -2.06 -8.61 0.03
CA LEU A 17 -1.74 -7.23 -0.33
C LEU A 17 -1.24 -7.15 -1.78
N TYR A 18 -1.74 -6.16 -2.51
CA TYR A 18 -1.36 -5.84 -3.88
C TYR A 18 -1.07 -4.34 -3.99
N SER A 19 -0.14 -3.96 -4.84
CA SER A 19 0.19 -2.55 -5.09
C SER A 19 -0.13 -2.22 -6.54
N VAL A 20 -0.93 -1.20 -6.78
CA VAL A 20 -1.21 -0.65 -8.12
C VAL A 20 -0.78 0.81 -8.15
N GLY A 21 -0.11 1.21 -9.23
CA GLY A 21 0.44 2.55 -9.34
C GLY A 21 1.44 2.63 -10.48
N TYR A 22 2.09 3.79 -10.57
CA TYR A 22 3.18 4.02 -11.50
C TYR A 22 4.41 4.52 -10.75
N HIS A 23 5.58 4.29 -11.32
CA HIS A 23 6.86 4.71 -10.77
C HIS A 23 7.59 5.58 -11.78
N THR A 24 7.96 6.79 -11.40
CA THR A 24 9.12 7.48 -11.94
C THR A 24 10.15 7.67 -10.82
N TYR A 25 11.38 8.00 -11.22
CA TYR A 25 12.48 8.21 -10.28
C TYR A 25 12.25 9.44 -9.36
N GLU A 26 11.37 10.36 -9.76
CA GLU A 26 11.02 11.58 -9.02
C GLU A 26 9.66 11.47 -8.30
N GLU A 27 8.72 10.73 -8.88
CA GLU A 27 7.34 10.68 -8.40
C GLU A 27 6.78 9.26 -8.49
N SER A 28 6.18 8.80 -7.41
CA SER A 28 5.43 7.55 -7.43
C SER A 28 4.12 7.72 -6.70
N ASP A 29 3.02 7.36 -7.37
CA ASP A 29 1.72 7.25 -6.73
C ASP A 29 1.31 5.77 -6.75
N TYR A 30 1.31 5.19 -5.55
CA TYR A 30 0.90 3.82 -5.32
C TYR A 30 -0.33 3.78 -4.41
N ARG A 31 -1.25 2.87 -4.76
CA ARG A 31 -2.36 2.46 -3.91
C ARG A 31 -2.14 1.00 -3.54
N GLN A 32 -2.17 0.76 -2.23
CA GLN A 32 -2.10 -0.59 -1.68
C GLN A 32 -3.52 -1.09 -1.49
N LEU A 33 -3.83 -2.20 -2.14
CA LEU A 33 -5.12 -2.87 -2.11
C LEU A 33 -4.98 -4.21 -1.39
N CYS A 34 -6.04 -4.64 -0.72
CA CYS A 34 -6.15 -5.97 -0.15
C CYS A 34 -7.31 -6.75 -0.77
N HIS A 35 -7.18 -8.07 -0.79
CA HIS A 35 -8.21 -8.98 -1.29
C HIS A 35 -8.16 -10.31 -0.51
N GLU A 36 -9.31 -10.94 -0.25
CA GLU A 36 -9.40 -12.21 0.49
C GLU A 36 -8.87 -13.39 -0.32
N ARG A 37 -9.13 -13.40 -1.64
CA ARG A 37 -8.51 -14.34 -2.58
C ARG A 37 -7.06 -13.95 -2.90
N LYS A 38 -6.18 -14.96 -2.94
CA LYS A 38 -4.83 -14.83 -3.48
C LYS A 38 -4.85 -14.91 -5.01
N PHE A 39 -4.19 -13.96 -5.65
CA PHE A 39 -3.87 -13.94 -7.07
C PHE A 39 -2.36 -14.05 -7.24
N SER A 40 -1.93 -14.75 -8.28
CA SER A 40 -0.56 -14.67 -8.78
C SER A 40 -0.28 -13.27 -9.36
N GLN A 41 1.01 -12.96 -9.57
CA GLN A 41 1.42 -11.72 -10.22
C GLN A 41 0.71 -11.55 -11.58
N GLN A 42 0.73 -12.60 -12.42
CA GLN A 42 0.10 -12.57 -13.74
C GLN A 42 -1.41 -12.35 -13.67
N GLU A 43 -2.12 -13.06 -12.78
CA GLU A 43 -3.56 -12.87 -12.62
C GLU A 43 -3.90 -11.44 -12.20
N PHE A 44 -3.13 -10.87 -11.28
CA PHE A 44 -3.32 -9.48 -10.85
C PHE A 44 -3.05 -8.48 -11.97
N GLU A 45 -1.95 -8.67 -12.72
CA GLU A 45 -1.62 -7.84 -13.88
C GLU A 45 -2.70 -7.92 -14.98
N ASP A 46 -3.24 -9.11 -15.23
CA ASP A 46 -4.31 -9.32 -16.20
C ASP A 46 -5.60 -8.60 -15.77
N ILE A 47 -5.95 -8.65 -14.48
CA ILE A 47 -7.10 -7.94 -13.92
C ILE A 47 -6.90 -6.43 -14.10
N VAL A 48 -5.76 -5.88 -13.66
CA VAL A 48 -5.44 -4.45 -13.79
C VAL A 48 -5.46 -4.02 -15.25
N THR A 49 -4.87 -4.82 -16.15
CA THR A 49 -4.82 -4.53 -17.60
C THR A 49 -6.21 -4.48 -18.22
N ARG A 50 -7.07 -5.49 -17.96
CA ARG A 50 -8.45 -5.47 -18.48
C ARG A 50 -9.26 -4.30 -17.92
N THR A 51 -9.13 -4.04 -16.62
CA THR A 51 -9.82 -2.92 -15.96
C THR A 51 -9.41 -1.58 -16.56
N THR A 52 -8.11 -1.39 -16.78
CA THR A 52 -7.56 -0.20 -17.43
C THR A 52 -8.06 -0.07 -18.87
N ALA A 53 -8.05 -1.16 -19.64
CA ALA A 53 -8.55 -1.16 -21.02
C ALA A 53 -10.05 -0.85 -21.10
N LYS A 54 -10.85 -1.28 -20.11
CA LYS A 54 -12.27 -0.90 -20.01
C LYS A 54 -12.42 0.60 -19.79
N ILE A 55 -11.68 1.16 -18.83
CA ILE A 55 -11.76 2.58 -18.48
C ILE A 55 -11.31 3.47 -19.63
N ILE A 56 -10.20 3.13 -20.30
CA ILE A 56 -9.68 3.92 -21.43
C ILE A 56 -10.70 4.00 -22.57
N LYS A 57 -11.52 2.97 -22.81
CA LYS A 57 -12.59 3.02 -23.82
C LYS A 57 -13.63 4.10 -23.53
N GLU A 58 -13.80 4.49 -22.27
CA GLU A 58 -14.75 5.52 -21.84
C GLU A 58 -14.14 6.94 -21.88
N TYR A 59 -12.82 7.07 -22.01
CA TYR A 59 -12.15 8.36 -22.13
C TYR A 59 -12.17 8.84 -23.59
N SER A 60 -12.87 9.95 -23.84
CA SER A 60 -13.01 10.52 -25.19
C SER A 60 -11.70 11.16 -25.67
N LYS A 61 -11.10 10.58 -26.72
CA LYS A 61 -10.15 11.18 -27.69
C LYS A 61 -9.21 12.31 -27.19
N SER A 62 -8.60 12.20 -26.01
CA SER A 62 -7.43 13.05 -25.71
C SER A 62 -6.22 12.52 -26.48
N GLU A 63 -5.33 13.40 -26.91
CA GLU A 63 -4.11 13.01 -27.67
C GLU A 63 -3.14 12.16 -26.84
N ARG A 64 -3.25 12.20 -25.51
CA ARG A 64 -2.43 11.40 -24.58
C ARG A 64 -3.22 11.09 -23.30
N ILE A 65 -3.22 9.81 -22.92
CA ILE A 65 -3.74 9.31 -21.64
C ILE A 65 -2.61 8.53 -20.97
N THR A 66 -2.28 8.86 -19.74
CA THR A 66 -1.30 8.16 -18.92
C THR A 66 -2.02 7.28 -17.89
N PHE A 67 -1.30 6.31 -17.30
CA PHE A 67 -1.88 5.50 -16.23
C PHE A 67 -2.27 6.34 -15.00
N GLN A 68 -1.52 7.42 -14.72
CA GLN A 68 -1.85 8.37 -13.66
C GLN A 68 -3.25 8.98 -13.84
N ASP A 69 -3.63 9.32 -15.07
CA ASP A 69 -4.93 9.94 -15.38
C ASP A 69 -6.12 9.00 -15.10
N VAL A 70 -5.88 7.69 -15.15
CA VAL A 70 -6.90 6.64 -14.96
C VAL A 70 -6.77 5.87 -13.65
N LEU A 71 -5.68 6.06 -12.89
CA LEU A 71 -5.37 5.28 -11.69
C LEU A 71 -6.53 5.24 -10.69
N TRP A 72 -7.16 6.39 -10.43
CA TRP A 72 -8.29 6.46 -9.51
C TRP A 72 -9.50 5.68 -10.00
N SER A 73 -9.82 5.79 -11.29
CA SER A 73 -10.90 5.03 -11.92
C SER A 73 -10.61 3.54 -11.92
N VAL A 74 -9.34 3.14 -12.15
CA VAL A 74 -8.88 1.74 -12.10
C VAL A 74 -9.07 1.18 -10.69
N VAL A 75 -8.62 1.89 -9.66
CA VAL A 75 -8.78 1.47 -8.26
C VAL A 75 -10.26 1.29 -7.90
N LYS A 76 -11.12 2.26 -8.25
CA LYS A 76 -12.57 2.16 -8.00
C LYS A 76 -13.22 0.97 -8.70
N GLU A 77 -12.74 0.61 -9.88
CA GLU A 77 -13.27 -0.54 -10.60
C GLU A 77 -12.77 -1.85 -9.98
N LEU A 78 -11.50 -1.92 -9.55
CA LEU A 78 -10.96 -3.05 -8.78
C LEU A 78 -11.73 -3.26 -7.47
N GLU A 79 -12.19 -2.18 -6.82
CA GLU A 79 -13.00 -2.29 -5.60
C GLU A 79 -14.32 -3.04 -5.83
N LYS A 80 -14.89 -2.97 -7.04
CA LYS A 80 -16.08 -3.75 -7.40
C LYS A 80 -15.80 -5.25 -7.55
N ASP A 81 -14.56 -5.61 -7.85
CA ASP A 81 -14.09 -6.99 -7.95
C ASP A 81 -13.64 -7.57 -6.59
N GLY A 82 -13.91 -6.87 -5.48
CA GLY A 82 -13.64 -7.33 -4.13
C GLY A 82 -12.30 -6.86 -3.57
N PHE A 83 -11.53 -6.06 -4.31
CA PHE A 83 -10.37 -5.38 -3.73
C PHE A 83 -10.83 -4.29 -2.76
N GLN A 84 -10.01 -4.00 -1.76
CA GLN A 84 -10.28 -2.95 -0.78
C GLN A 84 -9.02 -2.13 -0.57
N GLN A 85 -9.12 -0.84 -0.28
CA GLN A 85 -7.92 -0.11 0.13
C GLN A 85 -7.37 -0.66 1.45
N ALA A 86 -6.07 -0.95 1.45
CA ALA A 86 -5.40 -1.45 2.63
C ALA A 86 -5.38 -0.35 3.71
N SER A 87 -6.08 -0.60 4.81
CA SER A 87 -5.96 0.19 6.03
C SER A 87 -4.77 -0.31 6.85
N PHE A 88 -3.85 0.58 7.20
CA PHE A 88 -2.69 0.23 8.01
C PHE A 88 -2.88 0.74 9.44
N ALA A 89 -2.77 -0.14 10.42
CA ALA A 89 -2.77 0.26 11.84
C ALA A 89 -1.55 1.14 12.20
N GLY A 90 -0.47 1.01 11.44
CA GLY A 90 0.72 1.85 11.55
C GLY A 90 1.57 1.74 10.29
N LYS A 91 2.24 2.83 9.93
CA LYS A 91 3.18 2.91 8.82
C LYS A 91 4.52 3.40 9.33
N PHE A 92 5.61 2.77 8.91
CA PHE A 92 6.98 3.21 9.20
C PHE A 92 7.78 3.26 7.88
N HIS A 93 7.88 4.46 7.31
CA HIS A 93 8.52 4.69 6.01
C HIS A 93 9.78 5.53 6.20
N VAL A 94 10.92 4.85 6.30
CA VAL A 94 12.26 5.46 6.27
C VAL A 94 12.78 5.47 4.83
N PHE A 95 12.13 6.24 3.96
CA PHE A 95 12.66 6.52 2.63
C PHE A 95 13.62 7.71 2.72
N GLY A 96 14.85 7.52 2.24
CA GLY A 96 15.85 8.58 2.16
C GLY A 96 17.25 8.03 1.91
N TRP A 97 18.08 8.84 1.27
CA TRP A 97 19.52 8.60 1.08
C TRP A 97 20.35 9.02 2.31
N ALA A 98 19.70 9.59 3.33
CA ALA A 98 20.35 10.21 4.47
C ALA A 98 20.88 9.16 5.48
N ASP A 99 22.07 9.39 6.01
CA ASP A 99 22.70 8.57 7.04
C ASP A 99 21.93 8.72 8.36
N ILE A 100 21.18 7.67 8.73
CA ILE A 100 20.40 7.55 9.97
C ILE A 100 21.19 7.72 11.29
N ARG A 101 22.51 7.97 11.23
CA ARG A 101 23.36 8.29 12.37
C ARG A 101 23.66 9.79 12.47
N ASP A 102 23.47 10.54 11.39
CA ASP A 102 23.71 11.98 11.31
C ASP A 102 22.40 12.77 11.20
N LYS A 103 22.02 13.44 12.29
CA LYS A 103 20.82 14.28 12.36
C LYS A 103 20.81 15.45 11.39
N LYS A 104 21.96 15.81 10.82
CA LYS A 104 22.09 16.94 9.89
C LYS A 104 21.85 16.54 8.43
N ASP A 105 21.79 15.24 8.14
CA ASP A 105 21.72 14.71 6.78
C ASP A 105 20.28 14.66 6.24
N TRP A 106 19.28 15.08 7.04
CA TRP A 106 17.92 15.35 6.58
C TRP A 106 17.45 16.74 7.00
N LYS A 107 16.70 17.39 6.10
CA LYS A 107 15.90 18.58 6.39
C LYS A 107 14.54 18.43 5.72
N SER A 108 13.55 17.92 6.45
CA SER A 108 12.18 17.80 5.93
C SER A 108 11.16 17.54 7.03
N ASP A 109 9.90 17.44 6.60
CA ASP A 109 8.69 16.96 7.30
C ASP A 109 8.87 15.71 8.20
N ARG A 110 9.97 14.96 8.09
CA ARG A 110 10.23 13.72 8.85
C ARG A 110 11.30 13.85 9.92
N GLU A 111 11.81 15.06 10.18
CA GLU A 111 12.90 15.32 11.13
C GLU A 111 12.67 14.68 12.50
N VAL A 112 11.45 14.78 13.06
CA VAL A 112 11.12 14.23 14.39
C VAL A 112 11.30 12.71 14.43
N LEU A 113 10.84 12.00 13.40
CA LEU A 113 10.92 10.54 13.32
C LEU A 113 12.36 10.07 13.13
N LEU A 114 13.10 10.70 12.21
CA LEU A 114 14.49 10.33 11.90
C LEU A 114 15.42 10.67 13.07
N ASN A 115 15.20 11.79 13.77
CA ASN A 115 15.92 12.10 15.00
C ASN A 115 15.68 11.05 16.10
N LYS A 116 14.42 10.62 16.30
CA LYS A 116 14.08 9.55 17.25
C LYS A 116 14.78 8.24 16.89
N LEU A 117 14.81 7.88 15.61
CA LEU A 117 15.51 6.69 15.11
C LEU A 117 17.02 6.78 15.38
N THR A 118 17.62 7.92 15.08
CA THR A 118 19.05 8.19 15.29
C THR A 118 19.45 8.15 16.76
N ASP A 119 18.60 8.65 17.64
CA ASP A 119 18.86 8.57 19.08
C ASP A 119 18.75 7.13 19.58
N ALA A 120 17.88 6.31 18.98
CA ALA A 120 17.79 4.90 19.31
C ALA A 120 19.03 4.11 18.87
N THR A 121 19.65 4.43 17.73
CA THR A 121 20.90 3.75 17.29
C THR A 121 22.10 4.05 18.18
N LYS A 122 22.08 5.19 18.89
CA LYS A 122 23.13 5.60 19.84
C LYS A 122 22.97 4.97 21.22
N LYS A 123 21.81 4.39 21.54
CA LYS A 123 21.61 3.68 22.81
C LYS A 123 22.25 2.29 22.71
N PRO A 124 23.12 1.89 23.65
CA PRO A 124 23.64 0.53 23.65
C PRO A 124 22.48 -0.46 23.75
N LEU A 125 22.47 -1.47 22.89
CA LEU A 125 21.48 -2.55 22.94
C LEU A 125 21.52 -3.13 24.36
N GLN A 126 20.45 -2.92 25.14
CA GLN A 126 20.32 -3.58 26.42
C GLN A 126 20.33 -5.08 26.14
N LYS A 127 21.37 -5.78 26.61
CA LYS A 127 21.37 -7.24 26.62
C LYS A 127 20.12 -7.65 27.37
N ARG A 128 19.18 -8.29 26.67
CA ARG A 128 18.04 -8.94 27.31
C ARG A 128 18.60 -9.95 28.29
N SER A 129 18.44 -9.67 29.58
CA SER A 129 18.68 -10.57 30.69
C SER A 129 17.67 -11.70 30.67
#